data_AF-A0A382SKI5-F1
#
_entry.id   AF-A0A382SKI5-F1
#
_cell.length_a   1.000
_cell.length_b   1.000
_cell.length_c   1.000
_cell.angle_alpha   90.00
_cell.angle_beta   90.00
_cell.angle_gamma   90.00
#
_symmetry.space_group_name_H-M   'P 1'
#
loop_
_entity.id
_entity.type
_entity.pdbx_description
1 polymer ?
#
loop_
_entity_poly.entity_id
_entity_poly.type
_entity_poly.pdbx_seq_one_letter_code
_entity_poly.pdbx_strand_id
1 'polypeptide(L)'
;MAYDNKLIVDHIQQTHNTELLSEREKHLIGLAVTMTRGCQICTRNRVEKARNIGLTDDELNALIAVTSAVNSGVTAATARVAFGMLEEEQAGECDDVCSPNP
;
A
#
# COMPACT_ATOMS: atom_id res chain seq x y z
N MET A 1 32.03 8.65 -4.83
CA MET A 1 31.48 8.38 -6.16
C MET A 1 29.97 8.51 -6.09
N ALA A 2 29.33 9.19 -7.04
CA ALA A 2 27.87 9.21 -7.12
C ALA A 2 27.36 7.81 -7.49
N TYR A 3 26.22 7.42 -6.94
CA TYR A 3 25.58 6.16 -7.26
C TYR A 3 25.05 6.20 -8.71
N ASP A 4 25.47 5.25 -9.56
CA ASP A 4 24.91 5.06 -10.89
C ASP A 4 23.58 4.31 -10.78
N ASN A 5 22.49 5.02 -11.04
CA ASN A 5 21.13 4.50 -10.94
C ASN A 5 20.48 4.20 -12.30
N LYS A 6 21.23 4.20 -13.41
CA LYS A 6 20.69 4.07 -14.77
C LYS A 6 19.79 2.85 -14.93
N LEU A 7 20.25 1.68 -14.48
CA LEU A 7 19.48 0.43 -14.57
C LEU A 7 18.14 0.50 -13.83
N ILE A 8 18.08 1.21 -12.69
CA ILE A 8 16.86 1.38 -11.91
C ILE A 8 15.90 2.32 -12.65
N VAL A 9 16.41 3.45 -13.16
CA VAL A 9 15.59 4.42 -13.88
C VAL A 9 15.00 3.81 -15.15
N ASP A 10 15.82 3.10 -15.92
CA ASP A 10 15.39 2.43 -17.15
C ASP A 10 14.30 1.39 -16.85
N HIS A 11 14.47 0.59 -15.79
CA HIS A 11 13.46 -0.39 -15.40
C HIS A 11 12.15 0.24 -14.93
N ILE A 12 12.21 1.34 -14.16
CA ILE A 12 11.01 2.09 -13.74
C ILE A 12 10.25 2.62 -14.96
N GLN A 13 10.97 3.18 -15.94
CA GLN A 13 10.36 3.69 -17.16
C GLN A 13 9.71 2.57 -17.96
N GLN A 14 10.42 1.45 -18.16
CA GLN A 14 9.91 0.31 -18.91
C GLN A 14 8.64 -0.27 -18.29
N THR A 15 8.62 -0.46 -16.97
CA THR A 15 7.47 -1.04 -16.26
C THR A 15 6.27 -0.09 -16.17
N HIS A 16 6.50 1.22 -16.21
CA HIS A 16 5.44 2.22 -16.27
C HIS A 16 4.83 2.36 -17.68
N ASN A 17 5.56 1.99 -18.72
CA ASN A 17 5.20 2.23 -20.13
C ASN A 17 4.24 1.15 -20.69
N THR A 18 3.05 1.05 -20.09
CA THR A 18 1.96 0.21 -20.60
C THR A 18 0.88 1.05 -21.27
N GLU A 19 0.40 0.63 -22.44
CA GLU A 19 -0.72 1.29 -23.15
C GLU A 19 -2.10 0.80 -22.68
N LEU A 20 -2.13 -0.21 -21.80
CA LEU A 20 -3.38 -0.82 -21.30
C LEU A 20 -4.07 0.03 -20.21
N LEU A 21 -3.36 1.01 -19.67
CA LEU A 21 -3.86 1.97 -18.69
C LEU A 21 -3.60 3.38 -19.20
N SER A 22 -4.58 4.26 -19.05
CA SER A 22 -4.42 5.69 -19.28
C SER A 22 -3.42 6.31 -18.30
N GLU A 23 -2.83 7.45 -18.68
CA GLU A 23 -1.95 8.21 -17.78
C GLU A 23 -2.65 8.58 -16.47
N ARG A 24 -3.95 8.90 -16.54
CA ARG A 24 -4.79 9.14 -15.36
C ARG A 24 -4.78 7.94 -14.42
N GLU A 25 -5.06 6.73 -14.92
CA GLU A 25 -5.10 5.51 -14.10
C GLU A 25 -3.72 5.22 -13.48
N LYS A 26 -2.64 5.33 -14.26
CA LYS A 26 -1.27 5.15 -13.75
C LYS A 26 -0.94 6.13 -12.64
N HIS A 27 -1.39 7.38 -12.74
CA HIS A 27 -1.19 8.39 -11.71
C HIS A 27 -1.99 8.09 -10.44
N LEU A 28 -3.27 7.74 -10.55
CA LEU A 28 -4.11 7.40 -9.41
C LEU A 28 -3.59 6.16 -8.66
N ILE A 29 -3.24 5.10 -9.38
CA ILE A 29 -2.64 3.88 -8.81
C ILE A 29 -1.32 4.21 -8.13
N GLY A 30 -0.44 4.93 -8.83
CA GLY A 30 0.87 5.29 -8.29
C GLY A 30 0.79 6.15 -7.03
N LEU A 31 -0.13 7.11 -6.98
CA LEU A 31 -0.39 7.94 -5.80
C LEU A 31 -0.90 7.10 -4.63
N ALA A 32 -1.86 6.20 -4.85
CA ALA A 32 -2.35 5.29 -3.81
C ALA A 32 -1.21 4.45 -3.20
N VAL A 33 -0.32 3.92 -4.04
CA VAL A 33 0.85 3.15 -3.59
C VAL A 33 1.84 4.01 -2.81
N THR A 34 2.19 5.21 -3.27
CA THR A 34 3.17 6.04 -2.56
C THR A 34 2.65 6.55 -1.22
N MET A 35 1.34 6.82 -1.12
CA MET A 35 0.68 7.22 0.12
C MET A 35 0.67 6.10 1.16
N THR A 36 0.27 4.89 0.79
CA THR A 36 0.23 3.74 1.73
C THR A 36 1.62 3.27 2.16
N ARG A 37 2.64 3.47 1.31
CA ARG A 37 4.05 3.21 1.66
C ARG A 37 4.73 4.36 2.40
N GLY A 38 4.09 5.52 2.52
CA GLY A 38 4.61 6.68 3.24
C GLY A 38 5.79 7.41 2.58
N CYS A 39 6.03 7.24 1.27
CA CYS A 39 7.13 7.92 0.59
C CYS A 39 6.76 9.37 0.22
N GLN A 40 7.16 10.33 1.06
CA GLN A 40 6.81 11.75 0.88
C GLN A 40 7.31 12.34 -0.46
N ILE A 41 8.56 12.05 -0.83
CA ILE A 41 9.14 12.55 -2.09
C ILE A 41 8.45 11.94 -3.31
N CYS A 42 8.16 10.64 -3.26
CA CYS A 42 7.44 9.95 -4.33
C CYS A 42 6.02 10.52 -4.49
N THR A 43 5.31 10.72 -3.38
CA THR A 43 3.96 11.28 -3.36
C THR A 43 3.96 12.71 -3.93
N ARG A 44 4.86 13.58 -3.46
CA ARG A 44 5.01 14.95 -4.00
C ARG A 44 5.19 14.93 -5.53
N ASN A 45 6.16 14.15 -6.01
CA ASN A 45 6.48 14.08 -7.44
C ASN A 45 5.29 13.58 -8.27
N ARG A 46 4.50 12.64 -7.73
CA ARG A 46 3.31 12.12 -8.42
C ARG A 46 2.14 13.10 -8.39
N VAL A 47 1.95 13.86 -7.31
CA VAL A 47 0.93 14.93 -7.26
C VAL A 47 1.20 15.99 -8.32
N GLU A 48 2.46 16.41 -8.45
CA GLU A 48 2.86 17.39 -9.47
C GLU A 48 2.56 16.88 -10.89
N LYS A 49 2.96 15.64 -11.20
CA LYS A 49 2.67 15.04 -12.52
C LYS A 49 1.18 14.82 -12.77
N ALA A 50 0.42 14.41 -11.76
CA ALA A 50 -1.03 14.24 -11.86
C ALA A 50 -1.73 15.57 -12.20
N ARG A 51 -1.34 16.66 -11.54
CA ARG A 51 -1.86 18.01 -11.84
C ARG A 51 -1.47 18.47 -13.24
N ASN A 52 -0.26 18.16 -13.69
CA ASN A 52 0.20 18.51 -15.04
C ASN A 52 -0.62 17.84 -16.16
N ILE A 53 -1.23 16.69 -15.89
CA ILE A 53 -2.15 16.03 -16.83
C ILE A 53 -3.63 16.40 -16.59
N GLY A 54 -3.90 17.38 -15.72
CA GLY A 54 -5.22 17.95 -15.51
C GLY A 54 -6.06 17.33 -14.39
N LEU A 55 -5.48 16.49 -13.50
CA LEU A 55 -6.24 16.04 -12.32
C LEU A 55 -6.50 17.22 -11.38
N THR A 56 -7.76 17.35 -10.94
CA THR A 56 -8.17 18.42 -10.03
C THR A 56 -7.88 18.08 -8.59
N ASP A 57 -7.85 19.08 -7.72
CA ASP A 57 -7.69 18.85 -6.28
C ASP A 57 -8.88 18.07 -5.68
N ASP A 58 -10.09 18.21 -6.23
CA ASP A 58 -11.25 17.41 -5.81
C ASP A 58 -11.05 15.92 -6.13
N GLU A 59 -10.50 15.60 -7.30
CA GLU A 59 -10.18 14.22 -7.69
C GLU A 59 -9.07 13.63 -6.81
N LEU A 60 -8.05 14.44 -6.49
CA LEU A 60 -6.98 14.03 -5.58
C LEU A 60 -7.50 13.81 -4.15
N ASN A 61 -8.40 14.67 -3.66
CA ASN A 61 -9.05 14.50 -2.36
C ASN A 61 -9.93 13.23 -2.33
N ALA A 62 -10.67 12.95 -3.40
CA ALA A 62 -11.43 11.70 -3.54
C ALA A 62 -10.51 10.47 -3.52
N LEU A 63 -9.37 10.53 -4.23
CA LEU A 63 -8.35 9.47 -4.20
C LEU A 63 -7.81 9.25 -2.77
N ILE A 64 -7.51 10.32 -2.03
CA ILE A 64 -7.03 10.24 -0.64
C ILE A 64 -8.07 9.53 0.21
N ALA A 65 -9.35 9.94 0.14
CA ALA A 65 -10.42 9.34 0.93
C ALA A 65 -10.55 7.82 0.66
N VAL A 66 -10.57 7.41 -0.62
CA VAL A 66 -10.64 5.99 -1.00
C VAL A 66 -9.40 5.22 -0.55
N THR A 67 -8.20 5.78 -0.74
CA THR A 67 -6.94 5.15 -0.33
C THR A 67 -6.88 4.96 1.18
N SER A 68 -7.26 5.97 1.95
CA SER A 68 -7.30 5.92 3.41
C SER A 68 -8.29 4.87 3.91
N ALA A 69 -9.48 4.75 3.31
CA ALA A 69 -10.47 3.75 3.66
C ALA A 69 -9.99 2.32 3.40
N VAL A 70 -9.33 2.08 2.26
CA VAL A 70 -8.76 0.75 1.95
C VAL A 70 -7.62 0.42 2.90
N ASN A 71 -6.71 1.38 3.14
CA ASN A 71 -5.55 1.17 3.99
C ASN A 71 -5.93 0.94 5.47
N SER A 72 -6.96 1.62 5.98
CA SER A 72 -7.45 1.38 7.34
C SER A 72 -8.03 -0.03 7.49
N GLY A 73 -8.70 -0.55 6.45
CA GLY A 73 -9.17 -1.93 6.39
C GLY A 73 -8.02 -2.93 6.49
N VAL A 74 -6.91 -2.70 5.77
CA VAL A 74 -5.70 -3.54 5.86
C VAL A 74 -5.16 -3.56 7.30
N THR A 75 -5.01 -2.39 7.94
CA THR A 75 -4.55 -2.30 9.34
C THR A 75 -5.42 -3.15 10.28
N ALA A 76 -6.75 -3.03 10.17
CA ALA A 76 -7.68 -3.78 11.00
C ALA A 76 -7.61 -5.29 10.74
N ALA A 77 -7.55 -5.71 9.47
CA ALA A 77 -7.44 -7.12 9.10
C ALA A 77 -6.14 -7.75 9.60
N THR A 78 -5.00 -7.07 9.41
CA THR A 78 -3.69 -7.53 9.89
C THR A 78 -3.68 -7.70 11.41
N ALA A 79 -4.24 -6.76 12.17
CA ALA A 79 -4.33 -6.88 13.62
C ALA A 79 -5.19 -8.09 14.06
N ARG A 80 -6.34 -8.31 13.41
CA ARG A 80 -7.21 -9.47 13.71
C ARG A 80 -6.53 -10.80 13.44
N VAL A 81 -5.77 -10.92 12.36
CA VAL A 81 -4.99 -12.13 12.08
C VAL A 81 -3.97 -12.37 13.19
N ALA A 82 -3.26 -11.34 13.64
CA ALA A 82 -2.33 -11.47 14.76
C ALA A 82 -3.02 -11.91 16.07
N PHE A 83 -4.20 -11.38 16.37
CA PHE A 83 -4.98 -11.82 17.53
C PHE A 83 -5.39 -13.30 17.42
N GLY A 84 -5.87 -13.74 16.25
CA GLY A 84 -6.21 -15.15 16.03
C GLY A 84 -5.00 -16.08 16.21
N MET A 85 -3.83 -15.68 15.72
CA MET A 85 -2.58 -16.46 15.93
C MET A 85 -2.23 -16.63 17.41
N LEU A 86 -2.41 -15.58 18.23
CA LEU A 86 -2.17 -15.65 19.67
C LEU A 86 -3.21 -16.53 20.39
N GLU A 87 -4.47 -16.48 19.96
CA GLU A 87 -5.54 -17.33 20.50
C GLU A 87 -5.29 -18.82 20.17
N GLU A 88 -4.84 -19.11 18.94
CA GLU A 88 -4.47 -20.47 18.51
C GLU A 88 -3.26 -21.02 19.30
N GLU A 89 -2.22 -20.20 19.53
CA GLU A 89 -1.05 -20.57 20.33
C GLU A 89 -1.45 -20.90 21.79
N GLN A 90 -2.29 -20.07 22.42
CA GLN A 90 -2.80 -20.31 23.78
C GLN A 90 -3.68 -21.56 23.86
N ALA A 91 -4.47 -21.86 22.82
CA ALA A 91 -5.26 -23.08 22.76
C ALA A 91 -4.38 -24.34 22.62
N GLY A 92 -3.24 -24.24 21.91
CA GLY A 92 -2.26 -25.31 21.75
C GLY A 92 -1.42 -25.61 23.00
N GLU A 93 -1.28 -24.65 23.93
CA GLU A 93 -0.59 -24.88 25.21
C GLU A 93 -1.43 -25.68 26.23
N CYS A 94 -2.71 -25.92 25.99
CA CYS A 94 -3.62 -26.67 26.87
C CYS A 94 -3.70 -28.15 26.48
N ASP A 95 -2.55 -28.79 26.22
CA ASP A 95 -2.46 -30.24 25.97
C ASP A 95 -2.10 -31.00 27.27
N ASP A 96 -2.79 -32.13 27.51
CA ASP A 96 -2.76 -33.07 28.64
C ASP A 96 -2.93 -32.58 30.10
N VAL A 97 -2.81 -31.29 30.44
CA VAL A 97 -2.96 -30.82 31.85
C VAL A 97 -4.37 -30.28 32.16
N CYS A 98 -5.16 -29.98 31.13
CA CYS A 98 -6.47 -29.33 31.25
C CYS A 98 -7.68 -30.27 31.30
N SER A 99 -7.49 -31.61 31.28
CA SER A 99 -8.61 -32.56 31.37
C SER A 99 -9.30 -32.46 32.74
N PRO A 100 -10.61 -32.12 32.81
CA PRO A 100 -11.36 -32.15 34.07
C PRO A 100 -11.85 -33.57 34.34
N ASN A 101 -10.93 -34.54 34.36
CA ASN A 101 -11.20 -35.86 34.91
C ASN A 101 -9.99 -36.31 35.74
N PRO A 102 -10.25 -36.92 36.91
CA PRO A 102 -9.38 -36.90 38.09
C PRO A 102 -8.06 -37.67 37.94
#